data_AF-A0A1B9HZR5-F1
#
_entry.id   AF-A0A1B9HZR5-F1
#
_cell.length_a   1.000
_cell.length_b   1.000
_cell.length_c   1.000
_cell.angle_alpha   90.00
_cell.angle_beta   90.00
_cell.angle_gamma   90.00
#
_symmetry.space_group_name_H-M   'P 1'
#
loop_
_entity.id
_entity.type
_entity.pdbx_description
1 polymer ?
#
loop_
_entity_poly.entity_id
_entity_poly.type
_entity_poly.pdbx_seq_one_letter_code
_entity_poly.pdbx_strand_id
1 'polypeptide(L)'
;MAAALGSKVIKKVGKENAPPSRTTKKTDTEDGNASDASDAVDLPRKSGKGLSKAPSSKSLNGEDDDAKELKRRLTAVTAERDRYRSQRDTYSTQFEELTKSRSDGEGLLDKYKQKAEIQSKAQNDIIASQTALMEKLQAKVKSLEKALALNEKDKELPNAGGPFDDSSTKADPKDIKVLRDELSKLKKENKAKDTEISELQKQYQVEVEYSKSLIAGKQQLNSSTNKSLGASTSTTNTTYSTNPEEAAKDAASLALYEDLTLLQIANVKIKPARIGKEEIFNCILSVDGRSLNFKLRCYTELDKSVTPPKYNKSVHYTPELLQHESEAFIKRLDYFANEFVVPRDQLGGFLLEMRAKMGEEEE
;
A
#
# COMPACT_ATOMS: atom_id res chain seq x y z
N MET A 1 47.96 49.47 14.61
CA MET A 1 48.29 49.09 16.01
C MET A 1 47.73 47.69 16.25
N ALA A 2 48.62 46.68 16.32
CA ALA A 2 48.84 45.79 17.47
C ALA A 2 47.61 44.92 17.84
N ALA A 3 47.58 43.64 17.43
CA ALA A 3 47.95 42.41 18.20
C ALA A 3 46.74 41.85 19.00
N ALA A 4 46.45 40.55 19.17
CA ALA A 4 47.22 39.32 19.06
C ALA A 4 46.33 38.07 18.89
N LEU A 5 46.88 37.05 18.19
CA LEU A 5 46.96 35.60 18.45
C LEU A 5 45.80 34.82 19.13
N GLY A 6 45.45 33.68 18.53
CA GLY A 6 44.73 32.58 19.19
C GLY A 6 44.54 31.33 18.33
N SER A 7 45.61 30.56 18.08
CA SER A 7 45.57 29.23 17.46
C SER A 7 45.00 28.16 18.40
N LYS A 8 44.07 27.31 17.96
CA LYS A 8 43.80 26.00 18.58
C LYS A 8 43.64 24.87 17.56
N VAL A 9 44.52 23.90 17.77
CA VAL A 9 44.69 22.58 17.13
C VAL A 9 43.44 21.71 17.34
N ILE A 10 42.90 21.14 16.26
CA ILE A 10 41.88 20.08 16.31
C ILE A 10 42.61 18.73 16.27
N LYS A 11 42.55 17.99 17.39
CA LYS A 11 43.07 16.63 17.53
C LYS A 11 42.12 15.62 16.88
N LYS A 12 42.69 14.74 16.06
CA LYS A 12 42.11 13.46 15.60
C LYS A 12 41.87 12.53 16.79
N VAL A 13 40.66 12.00 16.89
CA VAL A 13 40.24 10.78 17.62
C VAL A 13 39.18 10.17 16.70
N GLY A 14 39.15 8.91 16.31
CA GLY A 14 39.71 7.66 16.84
C GLY A 14 38.64 6.63 16.46
N LYS A 15 38.99 5.74 15.53
CA LYS A 15 38.08 4.73 14.95
C LYS A 15 37.89 3.60 15.96
N GLU A 16 36.75 3.53 16.61
CA GLU A 16 36.40 2.35 17.41
C GLU A 16 34.89 2.32 17.67
N ASN A 17 34.15 1.73 16.72
CA ASN A 17 32.83 1.12 16.92
C ASN A 17 32.39 0.38 15.64
N ALA A 18 33.10 -0.70 15.31
CA ALA A 18 32.63 -1.69 14.35
C ALA A 18 32.41 -3.03 15.09
N PRO A 19 31.22 -3.66 14.96
CA PRO A 19 30.94 -4.95 15.59
C PRO A 19 31.71 -6.11 14.92
N PRO A 20 32.06 -7.19 15.65
CA PRO A 20 32.87 -8.28 15.12
C PRO A 20 32.11 -9.12 14.09
N SER A 21 32.81 -9.42 12.99
CA SER A 21 32.40 -10.31 11.91
C SER A 21 32.36 -11.76 12.40
N ARG A 22 31.19 -12.38 12.43
CA ARG A 22 31.00 -13.80 12.75
C ARG A 22 31.11 -14.63 11.47
N THR A 23 32.18 -15.40 11.37
CA THR A 23 32.38 -16.49 10.40
C THR A 23 31.53 -17.69 10.80
N THR A 24 30.70 -18.20 9.90
CA THR A 24 30.10 -19.54 10.02
C THR A 24 30.43 -20.37 8.79
N LYS A 25 31.09 -21.49 9.07
CA LYS A 25 31.48 -22.56 8.14
C LYS A 25 30.37 -23.61 8.14
N LYS A 26 30.01 -24.09 6.94
CA LYS A 26 29.06 -25.18 6.67
C LYS A 26 29.47 -26.51 7.30
N THR A 27 28.48 -27.31 7.69
CA THR A 27 28.42 -28.77 7.49
C THR A 27 26.95 -29.22 7.47
N ASP A 28 26.56 -29.92 6.41
CA ASP A 28 25.31 -30.67 6.23
C ASP A 28 25.25 -31.89 7.19
N THR A 29 24.05 -32.37 7.53
CA THR A 29 23.47 -33.70 7.20
C THR A 29 22.14 -33.90 7.96
N GLU A 30 21.26 -34.69 7.36
CA GLU A 30 19.81 -34.88 7.51
C GLU A 30 19.26 -35.57 8.78
N ASP A 31 17.94 -35.38 8.93
CA ASP A 31 16.87 -36.27 9.44
C ASP A 31 16.71 -36.64 10.93
N GLY A 32 15.46 -36.47 11.38
CA GLY A 32 14.78 -37.52 12.15
C GLY A 32 14.28 -37.22 13.57
N ASN A 33 13.10 -36.58 13.65
CA ASN A 33 11.93 -36.97 14.46
C ASN A 33 11.93 -37.01 16.01
N ALA A 34 10.77 -36.60 16.54
CA ALA A 34 10.10 -37.02 17.78
C ALA A 34 10.58 -36.54 19.17
N SER A 35 9.87 -35.52 19.66
CA SER A 35 9.06 -35.49 20.90
C SER A 35 9.59 -36.03 22.26
N ASP A 36 9.44 -35.13 23.24
CA ASP A 36 8.80 -35.33 24.56
C ASP A 36 9.66 -35.55 25.83
N ALA A 37 9.19 -34.86 26.86
CA ALA A 37 9.23 -35.12 28.30
C ALA A 37 10.55 -35.11 29.12
N SER A 38 10.51 -34.17 30.10
CA SER A 38 10.80 -34.32 31.54
C SER A 38 12.22 -34.55 32.07
N ASP A 39 12.67 -33.55 32.84
CA ASP A 39 12.94 -33.57 34.29
C ASP A 39 14.05 -34.45 34.91
N ALA A 40 14.59 -33.92 36.01
CA ALA A 40 15.36 -34.56 37.09
C ALA A 40 16.90 -34.74 36.96
N VAL A 41 17.60 -33.91 37.76
CA VAL A 41 18.70 -34.17 38.72
C VAL A 41 19.69 -35.35 38.54
N ASP A 42 20.97 -34.99 38.78
CA ASP A 42 21.92 -35.60 39.75
C ASP A 42 23.33 -35.98 39.20
N LEU A 43 24.33 -35.65 40.02
CA LEU A 43 25.81 -35.73 39.87
C LEU A 43 26.35 -37.19 40.04
N PRO A 44 27.66 -37.46 40.25
CA PRO A 44 28.92 -37.07 39.58
C PRO A 44 29.87 -38.28 39.33
N ARG A 45 31.01 -38.06 38.64
CA ARG A 45 32.38 -38.70 38.74
C ARG A 45 33.09 -38.58 37.37
N LYS A 46 34.41 -38.44 37.20
CA LYS A 46 35.58 -38.92 37.96
C LYS A 46 36.87 -38.23 37.42
N SER A 47 37.76 -37.85 38.34
CA SER A 47 39.24 -37.96 38.33
C SER A 47 40.07 -37.69 37.05
N GLY A 48 40.95 -36.67 37.15
CA GLY A 48 42.19 -36.56 36.37
C GLY A 48 43.27 -35.82 37.19
N LYS A 49 44.21 -36.58 37.76
CA LYS A 49 45.38 -36.15 38.55
C LYS A 49 46.44 -35.56 37.61
N GLY A 50 47.02 -34.41 37.96
CA GLY A 50 48.24 -33.87 37.35
C GLY A 50 48.99 -33.00 38.36
N LEU A 51 50.12 -33.51 38.85
CA LEU A 51 50.95 -32.91 39.89
C LEU A 51 51.85 -31.78 39.39
N SER A 52 52.01 -30.78 40.26
CA SER A 52 53.22 -30.03 40.60
C SER A 52 53.94 -29.16 39.55
N LYS A 53 53.92 -27.83 39.79
CA LYS A 53 55.12 -27.08 40.19
C LYS A 53 54.74 -25.70 40.73
N ALA A 54 55.02 -25.45 42.01
CA ALA A 54 55.19 -24.09 42.51
C ALA A 54 56.59 -23.59 42.12
N PRO A 55 56.78 -22.27 42.04
CA PRO A 55 57.79 -21.70 42.92
C PRO A 55 57.21 -20.57 43.76
N SER A 56 57.67 -20.54 45.01
CA SER A 56 57.44 -19.45 45.94
C SER A 56 58.24 -18.22 45.53
N SER A 57 57.64 -17.05 45.68
CA SER A 57 58.37 -15.87 46.12
C SER A 57 57.39 -14.81 46.64
N LYS A 58 57.50 -14.57 47.95
CA LYS A 58 57.29 -13.30 48.67
C LYS A 58 56.66 -12.16 47.87
N SER A 59 55.52 -11.64 48.35
CA SER A 59 55.21 -10.21 48.30
C SER A 59 54.19 -9.86 49.37
N LEU A 60 54.64 -9.14 50.40
CA LEU A 60 53.82 -8.45 51.39
C LEU A 60 53.20 -7.18 50.75
N ASN A 61 52.47 -7.34 49.65
CA ASN A 61 51.75 -6.28 48.92
C ASN A 61 50.38 -6.77 48.37
N GLY A 62 49.87 -7.91 48.87
CA GLY A 62 48.69 -8.58 48.32
C GLY A 62 47.37 -7.80 48.46
N GLU A 63 47.21 -6.99 49.52
CA GLU A 63 46.00 -6.20 49.72
C GLU A 63 45.80 -5.12 48.65
N ASP A 64 46.88 -4.53 48.13
CA ASP A 64 46.79 -3.50 47.08
C ASP A 64 46.45 -4.08 45.71
N ASP A 65 46.92 -5.29 45.41
CA ASP A 65 46.60 -5.97 44.15
C ASP A 65 45.19 -6.58 44.16
N ASP A 66 44.74 -7.10 45.31
CA ASP A 66 43.36 -7.53 45.52
C ASP A 66 42.38 -6.34 45.46
N ALA A 67 42.75 -5.19 46.05
CA ALA A 67 41.95 -3.97 45.97
C ALA A 67 41.85 -3.41 44.53
N LYS A 68 42.94 -3.49 43.75
CA LYS A 68 42.94 -3.11 42.32
C LYS A 68 42.09 -4.05 41.48
N GLU A 69 42.19 -5.36 41.70
CA GLU A 69 41.38 -6.36 41.01
C GLU A 69 39.90 -6.22 41.36
N LEU A 70 39.56 -5.96 42.62
CA LEU A 70 38.19 -5.70 43.06
C LEU A 70 37.62 -4.43 42.39
N LYS A 71 38.42 -3.35 42.29
CA LYS A 71 38.05 -2.11 41.60
C LYS A 71 37.83 -2.34 40.10
N ARG A 72 38.65 -3.19 39.48
CA ARG A 72 38.51 -3.58 38.08
C ARG A 72 37.21 -4.37 37.85
N ARG A 73 36.89 -5.33 38.74
CA ARG A 73 35.62 -6.09 38.70
C ARG A 73 34.41 -5.20 38.92
N LEU A 74 34.47 -4.27 39.87
CA LEU A 74 33.39 -3.31 40.11
C LEU A 74 33.12 -2.46 38.87
N THR A 75 34.18 -2.00 38.20
CA THR A 75 34.06 -1.21 36.96
C THR A 75 33.46 -2.04 35.83
N ALA A 76 33.88 -3.31 35.68
CA ALA A 76 33.34 -4.22 34.67
C ALA A 76 31.86 -4.53 34.91
N VAL A 77 31.46 -4.85 36.15
CA VAL A 77 30.06 -5.11 36.52
C VAL A 77 29.20 -3.86 36.35
N THR A 78 29.72 -2.68 36.68
CA THR A 78 29.02 -1.40 36.47
C THR A 78 28.78 -1.14 34.98
N ALA A 79 29.80 -1.36 34.14
CA ALA A 79 29.66 -1.24 32.69
C ALA A 79 28.68 -2.27 32.11
N GLU A 80 28.66 -3.49 32.65
CA GLU A 80 27.71 -4.52 32.23
C GLU A 80 26.27 -4.16 32.61
N ARG A 81 26.05 -3.67 33.84
CA ARG A 81 24.76 -3.14 34.29
C ARG A 81 24.26 -2.01 33.38
N ASP A 82 25.13 -1.07 33.03
CA ASP A 82 24.75 0.08 32.20
C ASP A 82 24.46 -0.35 30.75
N ARG A 83 25.16 -1.36 30.26
CA ARG A 83 24.84 -2.02 28.99
C ARG A 83 23.47 -2.69 29.03
N TYR A 84 23.16 -3.45 30.09
CA TYR A 84 21.84 -4.08 30.22
C TYR A 84 20.70 -3.06 30.39
N ARG A 85 20.94 -1.95 31.12
CA ARG A 85 19.97 -0.85 31.18
C ARG A 85 19.72 -0.24 29.81
N SER A 86 20.78 0.04 29.05
CA SER A 86 20.66 0.60 27.69
C SER A 86 19.92 -0.36 26.75
N GLN A 87 20.18 -1.67 26.84
CA GLN A 87 19.46 -2.68 26.06
C GLN A 87 17.98 -2.75 26.45
N ARG A 88 17.67 -2.78 27.76
CA ARG A 88 16.30 -2.77 28.26
C ARG A 88 15.54 -1.54 27.77
N ASP A 89 16.14 -0.37 27.87
CA ASP A 89 15.49 0.88 27.47
C ASP A 89 15.28 0.91 25.95
N THR A 90 16.25 0.42 25.16
CA THR A 90 16.10 0.25 23.70
C THR A 90 14.95 -0.70 23.35
N TYR A 91 14.86 -1.86 24.01
CA TYR A 91 13.78 -2.81 23.78
C TYR A 91 12.42 -2.26 24.25
N SER A 92 12.38 -1.48 25.33
CA SER A 92 11.17 -0.81 25.79
C SER A 92 10.66 0.19 24.75
N THR A 93 11.54 1.03 24.21
CA THR A 93 11.18 1.98 23.14
C THR A 93 10.71 1.26 21.88
N GLN A 94 11.41 0.20 21.46
CA GLN A 94 10.98 -0.60 20.31
C GLN A 94 9.61 -1.24 20.53
N PHE A 95 9.32 -1.72 21.75
CA PHE A 95 8.03 -2.31 22.07
C PHE A 95 6.90 -1.28 22.08
N GLU A 96 7.13 -0.08 22.61
CA GLU A 96 6.19 1.04 22.56
C GLU A 96 5.89 1.48 21.12
N GLU A 97 6.93 1.62 20.29
CA GLU A 97 6.78 1.95 18.87
C GLU A 97 5.99 0.89 18.09
N LEU A 98 6.24 -0.39 18.37
CA LEU A 98 5.55 -1.51 17.73
C LEU A 98 4.08 -1.58 18.16
N THR A 99 3.81 -1.33 19.45
CA THR A 99 2.46 -1.25 20.01
C THR A 99 1.67 -0.10 19.39
N LYS A 100 2.30 1.09 19.28
CA LYS A 100 1.70 2.26 18.64
C LYS A 100 1.43 2.05 17.16
N SER A 101 2.38 1.44 16.44
CA SER A 101 2.22 1.11 15.02
C SER A 101 1.05 0.15 14.79
N ARG A 102 0.85 -0.81 15.71
CA ARG A 102 -0.29 -1.73 15.66
C ARG A 102 -1.61 -1.00 15.90
N SER A 103 -1.71 -0.15 16.93
CA SER A 103 -2.95 0.59 17.22
C SER A 103 -3.34 1.55 16.10
N ASP A 104 -2.36 2.22 15.49
CA ASP A 104 -2.61 3.16 14.39
C ASP A 104 -3.06 2.42 13.12
N GLY A 105 -2.50 1.23 12.87
CA GLY A 105 -2.90 0.35 11.76
C GLY A 105 -4.32 -0.20 11.91
N GLU A 106 -4.69 -0.65 13.12
CA GLU A 106 -6.06 -1.12 13.41
C GLU A 106 -7.08 0.01 13.26
N GLY A 107 -6.77 1.23 13.73
CA GLY A 107 -7.65 2.39 13.57
C GLY A 107 -7.86 2.82 12.11
N LEU A 108 -6.87 2.64 11.23
CA LEU A 108 -7.03 2.92 9.80
C LEU A 108 -7.92 1.88 9.11
N LEU A 109 -7.80 0.61 9.49
CA LEU A 109 -8.65 -0.46 8.99
C LEU A 109 -10.12 -0.25 9.36
N ASP A 110 -10.40 0.17 10.60
CA ASP A 110 -11.76 0.45 11.04
C ASP A 110 -12.40 1.63 10.31
N LYS A 111 -11.63 2.69 10.02
CA LYS A 111 -12.08 3.78 9.16
C LYS A 111 -12.39 3.31 7.74
N TYR A 112 -11.57 2.41 7.19
CA TYR A 112 -11.82 1.83 5.86
C TYR A 112 -13.09 0.98 5.86
N LYS A 113 -13.31 0.16 6.89
CA LYS A 113 -14.54 -0.61 7.07
C LYS A 113 -15.78 0.27 7.16
N GLN A 114 -15.76 1.32 7.99
CA GLN A 114 -16.87 2.28 8.08
C GLN A 114 -17.15 2.96 6.74
N LYS A 115 -16.11 3.38 6.02
CA LYS A 115 -16.27 3.99 4.69
C LYS A 115 -16.90 3.01 3.68
N ALA A 116 -16.41 1.76 3.66
CA ALA A 116 -16.96 0.71 2.81
C ALA A 116 -18.42 0.38 3.15
N GLU A 117 -18.77 0.36 4.44
CA GLU A 117 -20.15 0.13 4.90
C GLU A 117 -21.08 1.28 4.48
N ILE A 118 -20.65 2.54 4.65
CA ILE A 118 -21.41 3.72 4.20
C ILE A 118 -21.61 3.69 2.68
N GLN A 119 -20.55 3.35 1.93
CA GLN A 119 -20.63 3.25 0.47
C GLN A 119 -21.58 2.13 0.02
N SER A 120 -21.53 0.97 0.67
CA SER A 120 -22.43 -0.15 0.39
C SER A 120 -23.89 0.19 0.71
N LYS A 121 -24.16 0.85 1.84
CA LYS A 121 -25.51 1.35 2.17
C LYS A 121 -26.02 2.34 1.13
N ALA A 122 -25.21 3.32 0.74
CA ALA A 122 -25.58 4.29 -0.29
C ALA A 122 -25.88 3.62 -1.66
N GLN A 123 -25.09 2.62 -2.05
CA GLN A 123 -25.35 1.86 -3.28
C GLN A 123 -26.66 1.07 -3.20
N ASN A 124 -26.94 0.42 -2.07
CA ASN A 124 -28.20 -0.30 -1.86
C ASN A 124 -29.41 0.64 -1.89
N ASP A 125 -29.30 1.84 -1.32
CA ASP A 125 -30.37 2.85 -1.36
C ASP A 125 -30.64 3.33 -2.80
N ILE A 126 -29.58 3.54 -3.60
CA ILE A 126 -29.70 3.86 -5.03
C ILE A 126 -30.41 2.74 -5.76
N ILE A 127 -30.01 1.48 -5.55
CA ILE A 127 -30.63 0.31 -6.20
C ILE A 127 -32.11 0.21 -5.81
N ALA A 128 -32.44 0.37 -4.53
CA ALA A 128 -33.82 0.35 -4.05
C ALA A 128 -34.65 1.46 -4.71
N SER A 129 -34.11 2.68 -4.79
CA SER A 129 -34.79 3.81 -5.44
C SER A 129 -35.03 3.60 -6.92
N GLN A 130 -34.04 3.05 -7.65
CA GLN A 130 -34.14 2.74 -9.07
C GLN A 130 -35.12 1.60 -9.33
N THR A 131 -35.13 0.59 -8.47
CA THR A 131 -36.06 -0.54 -8.55
C THR A 131 -37.50 -0.07 -8.35
N ALA A 132 -37.76 0.77 -7.35
CA ALA A 132 -39.08 1.36 -7.12
C ALA A 132 -39.55 2.25 -8.29
N LEU A 133 -38.62 2.96 -8.95
CA LEU A 133 -38.94 3.75 -10.13
C LEU A 133 -39.25 2.86 -11.34
N MET A 134 -38.49 1.80 -11.56
CA MET A 134 -38.76 0.82 -12.62
C MET A 134 -40.12 0.14 -12.43
N GLU A 135 -40.47 -0.24 -11.19
CA GLU A 135 -41.78 -0.84 -10.90
C GLU A 135 -42.93 0.14 -11.20
N LYS A 136 -42.79 1.42 -10.80
CA LYS A 136 -43.76 2.47 -11.15
C LYS A 136 -43.86 2.68 -12.66
N LEU A 137 -42.74 2.66 -13.38
CA LEU A 137 -42.72 2.79 -14.84
C LEU A 137 -43.44 1.61 -15.49
N GLN A 138 -43.13 0.39 -15.04
CA GLN A 138 -43.74 -0.84 -15.55
C GLN A 138 -45.25 -0.88 -15.28
N ALA A 139 -45.70 -0.41 -14.11
CA ALA A 139 -47.12 -0.27 -13.80
C ALA A 139 -47.83 0.74 -14.73
N LYS A 140 -47.18 1.87 -15.06
CA LYS A 140 -47.72 2.84 -16.02
C LYS A 140 -47.78 2.26 -17.44
N VAL A 141 -46.75 1.55 -17.87
CA VAL A 141 -46.73 0.87 -19.18
C VAL A 141 -47.88 -0.14 -19.27
N LYS A 142 -48.02 -1.02 -18.28
CA LYS A 142 -49.14 -1.98 -18.22
C LYS A 142 -50.52 -1.30 -18.22
N SER A 143 -50.64 -0.17 -17.54
CA SER A 143 -51.88 0.62 -17.51
C SER A 143 -52.21 1.20 -18.90
N LEU A 144 -51.21 1.75 -19.59
CA LEU A 144 -51.36 2.28 -20.95
C LEU A 144 -51.66 1.17 -21.97
N GLU A 145 -50.97 0.04 -21.88
CA GLU A 145 -51.25 -1.15 -22.71
C GLU A 145 -52.70 -1.63 -22.51
N LYS A 146 -53.19 -1.68 -21.26
CA LYS A 146 -54.57 -2.04 -20.96
C LYS A 146 -55.57 -1.02 -21.53
N ALA A 147 -55.27 0.28 -21.45
CA ALA A 147 -56.11 1.34 -22.01
C ALA A 147 -56.14 1.28 -23.55
N LEU A 148 -55.01 0.98 -24.19
CA LEU A 148 -54.93 0.78 -25.64
C LEU A 148 -55.68 -0.47 -26.10
N ALA A 149 -55.54 -1.59 -25.38
CA ALA A 149 -56.23 -2.84 -25.69
C ALA A 149 -57.76 -2.73 -25.52
N LEU A 150 -58.25 -1.89 -24.62
CA LEU A 150 -59.68 -1.57 -24.51
C LEU A 150 -60.16 -0.72 -25.70
N ASN A 151 -59.37 0.27 -26.13
CA ASN A 151 -59.67 1.10 -27.31
C ASN A 151 -59.63 0.30 -28.64
N GLU A 152 -58.84 -0.76 -28.74
CA GLU A 152 -58.87 -1.65 -29.91
C GLU A 152 -60.09 -2.59 -29.91
N LYS A 153 -60.60 -2.97 -28.74
CA LYS A 153 -61.83 -3.77 -28.63
C LYS A 153 -63.12 -2.97 -28.85
N ASP A 154 -63.08 -1.65 -28.63
CA ASP A 154 -64.20 -0.73 -28.93
C ASP A 154 -64.25 -0.29 -30.41
N LYS A 155 -63.40 -0.87 -31.28
CA LYS A 155 -63.44 -0.69 -32.75
C LYS A 155 -64.24 -1.76 -33.50
N GLU A 156 -64.97 -2.63 -32.81
CA GLU A 156 -66.13 -3.31 -33.39
C GLU A 156 -67.39 -2.48 -33.13
N LEU A 157 -67.89 -1.84 -34.19
CA LEU A 157 -69.05 -0.95 -34.19
C LEU A 157 -70.30 -1.56 -33.54
N PRO A 158 -71.02 -0.85 -32.65
CA PRO A 158 -72.46 -0.83 -32.68
C PRO A 158 -72.90 0.26 -33.67
N ASN A 159 -73.29 -0.19 -34.86
CA ASN A 159 -74.07 0.63 -35.79
C ASN A 159 -75.48 0.79 -35.22
N ALA A 160 -75.69 1.77 -34.34
CA ALA A 160 -77.02 2.19 -33.92
C ALA A 160 -76.99 3.68 -33.57
N GLY A 161 -77.42 4.49 -34.53
CA GLY A 161 -77.76 5.88 -34.27
C GLY A 161 -78.83 5.96 -33.18
N GLY A 162 -78.48 6.66 -32.09
CA GLY A 162 -79.39 7.05 -31.04
C GLY A 162 -78.91 8.40 -30.48
N PRO A 163 -79.78 9.44 -30.44
CA PRO A 163 -79.42 10.75 -29.93
C PRO A 163 -79.48 10.69 -28.41
N PHE A 164 -78.32 10.83 -27.75
CA PHE A 164 -78.26 11.10 -26.32
C PHE A 164 -77.29 12.26 -26.11
N ASP A 165 -77.82 13.47 -26.01
CA ASP A 165 -78.25 14.12 -24.77
C ASP A 165 -77.03 14.75 -24.07
N ASP A 166 -77.01 16.08 -24.13
CA ASP A 166 -76.33 16.95 -23.18
C ASP A 166 -76.81 16.61 -21.76
N SER A 167 -76.33 15.51 -21.19
CA SER A 167 -76.50 15.27 -19.76
C SER A 167 -75.46 16.13 -19.05
N SER A 168 -75.84 17.39 -18.84
CA SER A 168 -75.41 18.21 -17.73
C SER A 168 -75.64 17.43 -16.42
N THR A 169 -74.75 16.50 -16.09
CA THR A 169 -74.59 16.06 -14.71
C THR A 169 -74.00 17.26 -14.01
N LYS A 170 -74.87 18.04 -13.38
CA LYS A 170 -74.50 19.01 -12.35
C LYS A 170 -73.60 18.24 -11.38
N ALA A 171 -72.29 18.42 -11.50
CA ALA A 171 -71.34 17.84 -10.56
C ALA A 171 -71.82 18.22 -9.15
N ASP A 172 -72.00 17.20 -8.31
CA ASP A 172 -72.59 17.36 -6.99
C ASP A 172 -71.83 18.50 -6.27
N PRO A 173 -72.52 19.53 -5.74
CA PRO A 173 -71.87 20.66 -5.07
C PRO A 173 -70.87 20.23 -4.00
N LYS A 174 -71.06 19.03 -3.42
CA LYS A 174 -70.14 18.43 -2.45
C LYS A 174 -68.83 17.96 -3.10
N ASP A 175 -68.88 17.33 -4.26
CA ASP A 175 -67.69 16.83 -4.96
C ASP A 175 -66.85 17.98 -5.52
N ILE A 176 -67.49 19.04 -6.02
CA ILE A 176 -66.80 20.27 -6.43
C ILE A 176 -66.07 20.90 -5.24
N LYS A 177 -66.69 20.86 -4.04
CA LYS A 177 -66.07 21.40 -2.81
C LYS A 177 -64.88 20.55 -2.37
N VAL A 178 -65.01 19.22 -2.37
CA VAL A 178 -63.90 18.30 -2.02
C VAL A 178 -62.72 18.47 -2.98
N LEU A 179 -62.97 18.54 -4.29
CA LEU A 179 -61.91 18.75 -5.29
C LEU A 179 -61.23 20.12 -5.16
N ARG A 180 -61.98 21.18 -4.79
CA ARG A 180 -61.39 22.49 -4.50
C ARG A 180 -60.53 22.47 -3.24
N ASP A 181 -60.98 21.78 -2.20
CA ASP A 181 -60.22 21.64 -0.94
C ASP A 181 -58.94 20.82 -1.19
N GLU A 182 -59.00 19.76 -1.98
CA GLU A 182 -57.84 18.95 -2.37
C GLU A 182 -56.86 19.72 -3.27
N LEU A 183 -57.35 20.49 -4.25
CA LEU A 183 -56.51 21.40 -5.04
C LEU A 183 -55.84 22.46 -4.16
N SER A 184 -56.55 22.99 -3.17
CA SER A 184 -55.98 23.97 -2.23
C SER A 184 -54.90 23.35 -1.35
N LYS A 185 -55.07 22.08 -0.94
CA LYS A 185 -54.12 21.30 -0.16
C LYS A 185 -52.87 20.98 -0.98
N LEU A 186 -53.03 20.45 -2.19
CA LEU A 186 -51.93 20.17 -3.11
C LEU A 186 -51.15 21.43 -3.47
N LYS A 187 -51.84 22.56 -3.67
CA LYS A 187 -51.16 23.84 -3.94
C LYS A 187 -50.33 24.34 -2.75
N LYS A 188 -50.77 24.08 -1.52
CA LYS A 188 -49.98 24.39 -0.30
C LYS A 188 -48.79 23.45 -0.17
N GLU A 189 -48.98 22.14 -0.40
CA GLU A 189 -47.93 21.14 -0.34
C GLU A 189 -46.85 21.37 -1.42
N ASN A 190 -47.26 21.74 -2.63
CA ASN A 190 -46.33 22.03 -3.72
C ASN A 190 -45.49 23.27 -3.40
N LYS A 191 -46.10 24.32 -2.84
CA LYS A 191 -45.37 25.51 -2.38
C LYS A 191 -44.36 25.18 -1.26
N ALA A 192 -44.71 24.28 -0.35
CA ALA A 192 -43.81 23.86 0.72
C ALA A 192 -42.61 23.07 0.17
N LYS A 193 -42.83 22.19 -0.82
CA LYS A 193 -41.76 21.48 -1.51
C LYS A 193 -40.87 22.40 -2.33
N ASP A 194 -41.45 23.39 -3.02
CA ASP A 194 -40.69 24.40 -3.75
C ASP A 194 -39.78 25.22 -2.82
N THR A 195 -40.25 25.56 -1.61
CA THR A 195 -39.41 26.23 -0.60
C THR A 195 -38.29 25.33 -0.08
N GLU A 196 -38.57 24.04 0.17
CA GLU A 196 -37.57 23.06 0.62
C GLU A 196 -36.48 22.84 -0.45
N ILE A 197 -36.88 22.72 -1.72
CA ILE A 197 -35.94 22.62 -2.85
C ILE A 197 -35.05 23.86 -2.93
N SER A 198 -35.63 25.05 -2.78
CA SER A 198 -34.85 26.30 -2.80
C SER A 198 -33.86 26.40 -1.63
N GLU A 199 -34.23 25.91 -0.44
CA GLU A 199 -33.34 25.88 0.72
C GLU A 199 -32.20 24.87 0.56
N LEU A 200 -32.50 23.66 0.08
CA LEU A 200 -31.50 22.64 -0.21
C LEU A 200 -30.51 23.09 -1.29
N GLN A 201 -30.98 23.77 -2.33
CA GLN A 201 -30.09 24.36 -3.36
C GLN A 201 -29.15 25.41 -2.76
N LYS A 202 -29.64 26.23 -1.84
CA LYS A 202 -28.82 27.23 -1.15
C LYS A 202 -27.77 26.56 -0.26
N GLN A 203 -28.13 25.52 0.49
CA GLN A 203 -27.18 24.76 1.32
C GLN A 203 -26.12 24.07 0.46
N TYR A 204 -26.52 23.47 -0.66
CA TYR A 204 -25.59 22.83 -1.59
C TYR A 204 -24.58 23.84 -2.16
N GLN A 205 -25.02 25.03 -2.56
CA GLN A 205 -24.12 26.07 -3.05
C GLN A 205 -23.12 26.53 -1.98
N VAL A 206 -23.57 26.70 -0.74
CA VAL A 206 -22.69 27.06 0.39
C VAL A 206 -21.65 25.96 0.64
N GLU A 207 -22.03 24.68 0.60
CA GLU A 207 -21.09 23.55 0.80
C GLU A 207 -20.07 23.44 -0.34
N VAL A 208 -20.49 23.72 -1.58
CA VAL A 208 -19.60 23.75 -2.75
C VAL A 208 -18.59 24.90 -2.63
N GLU A 209 -19.03 26.08 -2.22
CA GLU A 209 -18.14 27.23 -1.98
C GLU A 209 -17.18 26.99 -0.82
N TYR A 210 -17.65 26.36 0.26
CA TYR A 210 -16.83 25.94 1.39
C TYR A 210 -15.76 24.92 0.96
N SER A 211 -16.14 23.91 0.18
CA SER A 211 -15.22 22.90 -0.37
C SER A 211 -14.16 23.51 -1.28
N LYS A 212 -14.56 24.43 -2.17
CA LYS A 212 -13.62 25.18 -3.03
C LYS A 212 -12.65 26.04 -2.21
N SER A 213 -13.14 26.69 -1.16
CA SER A 213 -12.32 27.51 -0.26
C SER A 213 -11.33 26.67 0.55
N LEU A 214 -11.72 25.47 0.98
CA LEU A 214 -10.84 24.53 1.69
C LEU A 214 -9.69 24.04 0.78
N ILE A 215 -9.99 23.79 -0.49
CA ILE A 215 -8.99 23.40 -1.49
C ILE A 215 -8.04 24.56 -1.79
N ALA A 216 -8.58 25.77 -2.00
CA ALA A 216 -7.77 26.97 -2.25
C ALA A 216 -6.90 27.37 -1.05
N GLY A 217 -7.43 27.25 0.19
CA GLY A 217 -6.67 27.51 1.41
C GLY A 217 -5.50 26.56 1.61
N LYS A 218 -5.64 25.28 1.20
CA LYS A 218 -4.53 24.31 1.19
C LYS A 218 -3.46 24.63 0.13
N GLN A 219 -3.85 25.22 -1.00
CA GLN A 219 -2.88 25.66 -2.01
C GLN A 219 -2.12 26.92 -1.60
N GLN A 220 -2.77 27.87 -0.91
CA GLN A 220 -2.08 29.09 -0.46
C GLN A 220 -1.07 28.85 0.67
N LEU A 221 -1.32 27.89 1.57
CA LEU A 221 -0.38 27.53 2.64
C LEU A 221 0.92 26.90 2.12
N ASN A 222 0.94 26.38 0.90
CA ASN A 222 2.12 25.80 0.24
C ASN A 222 2.85 26.79 -0.67
N SER A 223 2.35 28.02 -0.84
CA SER A 223 2.89 29.00 -1.81
C SER A 223 3.68 30.15 -1.17
N SER A 224 3.72 30.25 0.16
CA SER A 224 4.26 31.43 0.87
C SER A 224 5.58 31.21 1.62
N THR A 225 6.28 30.08 1.40
CA THR A 225 7.61 29.82 2.00
C THR A 225 8.69 29.53 0.95
N ASN A 226 8.88 30.42 -0.03
CA ASN A 226 10.08 30.41 -0.86
C ASN A 226 10.98 31.63 -0.58
N LYS A 227 11.75 31.51 0.51
CA LYS A 227 12.99 32.27 0.72
C LYS A 227 13.84 31.61 1.83
N SER A 228 14.69 30.65 1.47
CA SER A 228 16.09 30.63 1.93
C SER A 228 16.88 29.45 1.34
N LEU A 229 18.15 29.72 1.10
CA LEU A 229 19.23 28.79 0.77
C LEU A 229 19.37 27.64 1.79
N GLY A 230 19.89 26.50 1.34
CA GLY A 230 20.73 25.63 2.17
C GLY A 230 20.28 24.19 2.36
N ALA A 231 21.07 23.27 1.79
CA ALA A 231 21.52 21.99 2.32
C ALA A 231 20.49 20.96 2.86
N SER A 232 20.48 19.81 2.16
CA SER A 232 20.44 18.44 2.66
C SER A 232 19.86 18.16 4.06
N THR A 233 18.70 17.51 4.09
CA THR A 233 18.49 16.33 4.93
C THR A 233 17.38 15.45 4.36
N SER A 234 17.71 14.16 4.33
CA SER A 234 16.86 13.04 3.97
C SER A 234 15.58 12.96 4.81
N THR A 235 14.42 12.84 4.19
CA THR A 235 13.37 11.87 4.58
C THR A 235 12.25 11.85 3.53
N THR A 236 11.79 10.63 3.22
CA THR A 236 10.50 10.30 2.58
C THR A 236 10.16 10.97 1.25
N ASN A 237 10.71 10.44 0.15
CA ASN A 237 10.15 10.65 -1.19
C ASN A 237 9.69 9.32 -1.78
N THR A 238 8.43 8.98 -1.49
CA THR A 238 7.59 8.32 -2.50
C THR A 238 7.05 9.47 -3.33
N THR A 239 7.76 9.82 -4.39
CA THR A 239 7.37 10.86 -5.34
C THR A 239 6.24 10.32 -6.21
N TYR A 240 5.05 10.15 -5.64
CA TYR A 240 3.87 10.39 -6.45
C TYR A 240 3.77 11.90 -6.49
N SER A 241 3.77 12.49 -7.69
CA SER A 241 3.54 13.91 -7.78
C SER A 241 2.22 14.23 -7.07
N THR A 242 2.30 15.08 -6.06
CA THR A 242 1.12 15.62 -5.38
C THR A 242 0.39 16.62 -6.28
N ASN A 243 0.96 16.94 -7.45
CA ASN A 243 0.33 17.69 -8.51
C ASN A 243 -0.40 16.71 -9.46
N PRO A 244 -1.75 16.79 -9.58
CA PRO A 244 -2.51 15.93 -10.47
C PRO A 244 -2.09 16.07 -11.94
N GLU A 245 -1.54 17.23 -12.35
CA GLU A 245 -1.06 17.44 -13.72
C GLU A 245 0.20 16.61 -14.04
N GLU A 246 1.15 16.54 -13.11
CA GLU A 246 2.36 15.73 -13.29
C GLU A 246 2.04 14.23 -13.24
N ALA A 247 1.13 13.81 -12.36
CA ALA A 247 0.66 12.42 -12.35
C ALA A 247 0.00 12.01 -13.69
N ALA A 248 -0.72 12.93 -14.34
CA ALA A 248 -1.29 12.70 -15.66
C ALA A 248 -0.20 12.59 -16.76
N LYS A 249 0.87 13.41 -16.68
CA LYS A 249 2.02 13.32 -17.59
C LYS A 249 2.77 12.01 -17.41
N ASP A 250 3.01 11.60 -16.16
CA ASP A 250 3.66 10.32 -15.84
C ASP A 250 2.84 9.14 -16.37
N ALA A 251 1.54 9.13 -16.12
CA ALA A 251 0.64 8.08 -16.62
C ALA A 251 0.61 8.02 -18.16
N ALA A 252 0.54 9.17 -18.84
CA ALA A 252 0.58 9.23 -20.31
C ALA A 252 1.93 8.76 -20.87
N SER A 253 3.04 9.10 -20.21
CA SER A 253 4.37 8.64 -20.60
C SER A 253 4.50 7.12 -20.42
N LEU A 254 3.99 6.58 -19.31
CA LEU A 254 3.98 5.14 -19.05
C LEU A 254 3.15 4.40 -20.11
N ALA A 255 1.96 4.89 -20.44
CA ALA A 255 1.11 4.31 -21.47
C ALA A 255 1.82 4.24 -22.83
N LEU A 256 2.53 5.31 -23.22
CA LEU A 256 3.33 5.29 -24.45
C LEU A 256 4.48 4.26 -24.38
N TYR A 257 5.14 4.12 -23.24
CA TYR A 257 6.15 3.07 -23.07
C TYR A 257 5.55 1.67 -23.18
N GLU A 258 4.37 1.45 -22.60
CA GLU A 258 3.64 0.18 -22.68
C GLU A 258 3.26 -0.14 -24.14
N ASP A 259 2.77 0.84 -24.89
CA ASP A 259 2.42 0.67 -26.31
C ASP A 259 3.64 0.34 -27.19
N LEU A 260 4.79 0.98 -26.95
CA LEU A 260 6.00 0.77 -27.73
C LEU A 260 6.71 -0.55 -27.39
N THR A 261 6.77 -0.88 -26.10
CA THR A 261 7.54 -2.03 -25.59
C THR A 261 6.70 -3.27 -25.40
N LEU A 262 5.37 -3.15 -25.43
CA LEU A 262 4.41 -4.19 -25.06
C LEU A 262 4.63 -4.76 -23.65
N LEU A 263 5.41 -4.06 -22.83
CA LEU A 263 5.74 -4.43 -21.46
C LEU A 263 4.95 -3.54 -20.51
N GLN A 264 4.02 -4.14 -19.78
CA GLN A 264 3.24 -3.48 -18.76
C GLN A 264 3.88 -3.68 -17.39
N ILE A 265 3.97 -2.60 -16.60
CA ILE A 265 4.43 -2.66 -15.20
C ILE A 265 3.22 -2.48 -14.29
N ALA A 266 2.64 -3.59 -13.85
CA ALA A 266 1.39 -3.59 -13.08
C ALA A 266 1.55 -3.06 -11.65
N ASN A 267 2.72 -3.28 -11.03
CA ASN A 267 2.98 -2.85 -9.66
C ASN A 267 4.48 -2.73 -9.40
N VAL A 268 4.88 -1.79 -8.55
CA VAL A 268 6.25 -1.61 -8.09
C VAL A 268 6.30 -1.61 -6.56
N LYS A 269 7.12 -2.49 -5.99
CA LYS A 269 7.38 -2.54 -4.55
C LYS A 269 8.83 -2.15 -4.29
N ILE A 270 9.03 -1.09 -3.52
CA ILE A 270 10.37 -0.62 -3.11
C ILE A 270 10.62 -1.06 -1.68
N LYS A 271 11.68 -1.84 -1.47
CA LYS A 271 12.12 -2.31 -0.15
C LYS A 271 13.50 -1.73 0.18
N PRO A 272 13.76 -1.39 1.45
CA PRO A 272 15.11 -1.09 1.88
C PRO A 272 15.97 -2.37 1.79
N ALA A 273 17.17 -2.26 1.21
CA ALA A 273 18.11 -3.36 1.09
C ALA A 273 19.38 -3.07 1.87
N ARG A 274 20.24 -4.09 2.03
CA ARG A 274 21.55 -3.93 2.67
C ARG A 274 22.42 -2.85 1.99
N ILE A 275 22.27 -2.70 0.68
CA ILE A 275 22.96 -1.70 -0.14
C ILE A 275 21.89 -0.98 -0.97
N GLY A 276 21.54 0.25 -0.54
CA GLY A 276 20.58 1.08 -1.24
C GLY A 276 19.13 0.58 -1.11
N LYS A 277 18.43 0.57 -2.23
CA LYS A 277 17.03 0.14 -2.34
C LYS A 277 16.92 -1.04 -3.29
N GLU A 278 15.95 -1.89 -3.02
CA GLU A 278 15.55 -2.98 -3.90
C GLU A 278 14.18 -2.65 -4.47
N GLU A 279 14.06 -2.74 -5.79
CA GLU A 279 12.86 -2.41 -6.54
C GLU A 279 12.34 -3.70 -7.18
N ILE A 280 11.11 -4.09 -6.85
CA ILE A 280 10.46 -5.29 -7.39
C ILE A 280 9.35 -4.81 -8.32
N PHE A 281 9.50 -5.08 -9.60
CA PHE A 281 8.53 -4.79 -10.65
C PHE A 281 7.75 -6.06 -10.96
N ASN A 282 6.42 -5.99 -10.91
CA ASN A 282 5.55 -7.03 -11.44
C ASN A 282 5.21 -6.65 -12.89
N CYS A 283 5.65 -7.47 -13.82
CA CYS A 283 5.64 -7.17 -15.24
C CYS A 283 4.76 -8.16 -16.01
N ILE A 284 4.15 -7.67 -17.09
CA ILE A 284 3.40 -8.47 -18.05
C ILE A 284 3.92 -8.09 -19.43
N LEU A 285 4.50 -9.04 -20.17
CA LEU A 285 4.89 -8.84 -21.56
C LEU A 285 3.83 -9.48 -22.46
N SER A 286 3.26 -8.69 -23.38
CA SER A 286 2.24 -9.17 -24.32
C SER A 286 2.78 -9.18 -25.75
N VAL A 287 2.73 -10.33 -26.44
CA VAL A 287 3.21 -10.47 -27.83
C VAL A 287 2.24 -11.41 -28.56
N ASP A 288 1.76 -11.01 -29.74
CA ASP A 288 0.87 -11.81 -30.61
C ASP A 288 -0.35 -12.43 -29.89
N GLY A 289 -0.96 -11.65 -28.99
CA GLY A 289 -2.12 -12.09 -28.20
C GLY A 289 -1.80 -13.04 -27.03
N ARG A 290 -0.53 -13.36 -26.79
CA ARG A 290 -0.04 -14.11 -25.63
C ARG A 290 0.54 -13.18 -24.59
N SER A 291 0.46 -13.55 -23.31
CA SER A 291 1.03 -12.76 -22.22
C SER A 291 1.93 -13.62 -21.33
N LEU A 292 3.05 -13.05 -20.89
CA LEU A 292 3.97 -13.65 -19.93
C LEU A 292 4.05 -12.77 -18.70
N ASN A 293 3.69 -13.34 -17.55
CA ASN A 293 3.77 -12.67 -16.25
C ASN A 293 5.11 -13.01 -15.61
N PHE A 294 5.80 -12.01 -15.08
CA PHE A 294 7.07 -12.22 -14.39
C PHE A 294 7.40 -11.08 -13.43
N LYS A 295 8.37 -11.31 -12.57
CA LYS A 295 8.91 -10.29 -11.66
C LYS A 295 10.35 -9.97 -12.02
N LEU A 296 10.68 -8.68 -11.97
CA LEU A 296 12.05 -8.18 -12.01
C LEU A 296 12.39 -7.55 -10.68
N ARG A 297 13.31 -8.19 -9.95
CA ARG A 297 13.86 -7.65 -8.71
C ARG A 297 15.21 -7.00 -9.02
N CYS A 298 15.23 -5.68 -9.04
CA CYS A 298 16.42 -4.87 -9.25
C CYS A 298 17.09 -4.55 -7.92
N TYR A 299 18.38 -4.85 -7.80
CA TYR A 299 19.14 -4.60 -6.57
C TYR A 299 20.63 -4.37 -6.87
N THR A 300 21.37 -3.90 -5.87
CA THR A 300 22.81 -3.63 -6.00
C THR A 300 23.60 -4.59 -5.13
N GLU A 301 24.55 -5.28 -5.75
CA GLU A 301 25.49 -6.18 -5.08
C GLU A 301 26.88 -5.53 -5.03
N LEU A 302 27.63 -5.83 -3.97
CA LEU A 302 29.02 -5.42 -3.85
C LEU A 302 29.92 -6.60 -4.23
N ASP A 303 30.59 -6.48 -5.36
CA ASP A 303 31.62 -7.42 -5.76
C ASP A 303 32.92 -7.10 -5.02
N LYS A 304 33.27 -7.98 -4.08
CA LYS A 304 34.48 -7.88 -3.27
C LYS A 304 35.69 -8.56 -3.91
N SER A 305 35.50 -9.27 -5.02
CA SER A 305 36.58 -9.97 -5.72
C SER A 305 37.48 -9.00 -6.51
N VAL A 306 36.94 -7.85 -6.90
CA VAL A 306 37.65 -6.78 -7.61
C VAL A 306 38.15 -5.73 -6.62
N THR A 307 39.38 -5.24 -6.81
CA THR A 307 39.95 -4.13 -6.02
C THR A 307 40.19 -2.93 -6.93
N PRO A 308 39.55 -1.76 -6.70
CA PRO A 308 38.61 -1.48 -5.61
C PRO A 308 37.26 -2.21 -5.77
N PRO A 309 36.53 -2.48 -4.66
CA PRO A 309 35.22 -3.13 -4.70
C PRO A 309 34.26 -2.39 -5.63
N LYS A 310 33.59 -3.13 -6.52
CA LYS A 310 32.70 -2.57 -7.52
C LYS A 310 31.24 -2.87 -7.16
N TYR A 311 30.39 -1.86 -7.28
CA TYR A 311 28.95 -2.03 -7.16
C TYR A 311 28.38 -2.49 -8.50
N ASN A 312 27.80 -3.68 -8.52
CA ASN A 312 27.15 -4.23 -9.70
C ASN A 312 25.63 -4.16 -9.50
N LYS A 313 24.92 -3.66 -10.51
CA LYS A 313 23.46 -3.64 -10.52
C LYS A 313 22.97 -4.93 -11.18
N SER A 314 22.23 -5.72 -10.44
CA SER A 314 21.72 -7.02 -10.88
C SER A 314 20.20 -7.00 -10.88
N VAL A 315 19.61 -7.81 -11.76
CA VAL A 315 18.17 -8.00 -11.89
C VAL A 315 17.89 -9.49 -11.78
N HIS A 316 17.12 -9.89 -10.76
CA HIS A 316 16.64 -11.26 -10.63
C HIS A 316 15.28 -11.38 -11.32
N TYR A 317 15.22 -12.23 -12.33
CA TYR A 317 14.02 -12.58 -13.08
C TYR A 317 13.34 -13.79 -12.44
N THR A 318 12.03 -13.70 -12.25
CA THR A 318 11.21 -14.82 -11.76
C THR A 318 9.94 -14.91 -12.60
N PRO A 319 9.77 -15.96 -13.42
CA PRO A 319 8.53 -16.14 -14.18
C PRO A 319 7.37 -16.49 -13.25
N GLU A 320 6.16 -16.06 -13.58
CA GLU A 320 4.94 -16.34 -12.81
C GLU A 320 3.85 -16.95 -13.68
N LEU A 321 2.98 -17.74 -13.06
CA LEU A 321 1.78 -18.29 -13.68
C LEU A 321 2.01 -19.25 -14.87
N LEU A 322 3.25 -19.73 -15.07
CA LEU A 322 3.57 -20.70 -16.12
C LEU A 322 2.76 -22.00 -16.03
N GLN A 323 2.26 -22.37 -14.84
CA GLN A 323 1.43 -23.56 -14.66
C GLN A 323 0.08 -23.53 -15.41
N HIS A 324 -0.34 -22.35 -15.89
CA HIS A 324 -1.57 -22.19 -16.68
C HIS A 324 -1.31 -22.15 -18.18
N GLU A 325 -0.04 -22.19 -18.60
CA GLU A 325 0.37 -22.11 -19.99
C GLU A 325 0.58 -23.50 -20.61
N SER A 326 0.51 -23.57 -21.93
CA SER A 326 0.75 -24.83 -22.65
C SER A 326 2.21 -25.28 -22.54
N GLU A 327 2.44 -26.60 -22.47
CA GLU A 327 3.80 -27.16 -22.40
C GLU A 327 4.65 -26.77 -23.63
N ALA A 328 4.04 -26.65 -24.80
CA ALA A 328 4.72 -26.23 -26.03
C ALA A 328 5.28 -24.81 -25.90
N PHE A 329 4.52 -23.91 -25.27
CA PHE A 329 4.96 -22.54 -25.00
C PHE A 329 6.07 -22.49 -23.96
N ILE A 330 5.94 -23.24 -22.86
CA ILE A 330 6.97 -23.31 -21.82
C ILE A 330 8.29 -23.83 -22.40
N LYS A 331 8.25 -24.86 -23.26
CA LYS A 331 9.44 -25.37 -23.96
C LYS A 331 10.08 -24.31 -24.88
N ARG A 332 9.27 -23.47 -25.53
CA ARG A 332 9.75 -22.38 -26.39
C ARG A 332 10.47 -21.28 -25.60
N LEU A 333 9.99 -20.96 -24.40
CA LEU A 333 10.62 -19.98 -23.50
C LEU A 333 12.04 -20.38 -23.09
N ASP A 334 12.42 -21.65 -23.20
CA ASP A 334 13.77 -22.14 -22.90
C ASP A 334 14.19 -21.74 -21.47
N TYR A 335 15.28 -21.01 -21.30
CA TYR A 335 15.75 -20.57 -19.99
C TYR A 335 14.84 -19.52 -19.33
N PHE A 336 13.97 -18.82 -20.08
CA PHE A 336 12.96 -17.92 -19.51
C PHE A 336 11.85 -18.66 -18.76
N ALA A 337 11.77 -19.99 -18.88
CA ALA A 337 10.89 -20.79 -18.04
C ALA A 337 11.38 -20.88 -16.57
N ASN A 338 12.63 -20.51 -16.30
CA ASN A 338 13.27 -20.61 -14.99
C ASN A 338 13.65 -19.25 -14.42
N GLU A 339 13.93 -19.20 -13.11
CA GLU A 339 14.48 -18.01 -12.46
C GLU A 339 15.98 -17.88 -12.71
N PHE A 340 16.46 -16.66 -12.95
CA PHE A 340 17.88 -16.37 -13.15
C PHE A 340 18.22 -14.90 -12.91
N VAL A 341 19.51 -14.60 -12.77
CA VAL A 341 20.01 -13.24 -12.51
C VAL A 341 20.73 -12.71 -13.74
N VAL A 342 20.40 -11.48 -14.15
CA VAL A 342 20.98 -10.78 -15.29
C VAL A 342 21.59 -9.46 -14.82
N PRO A 343 22.77 -9.05 -15.33
CA PRO A 343 23.29 -7.70 -15.15
C PRO A 343 22.33 -6.64 -15.69
N ARG A 344 22.11 -5.54 -14.96
CA ARG A 344 21.11 -4.52 -15.34
C ARG A 344 21.41 -3.84 -16.69
N ASP A 345 22.68 -3.77 -17.07
CA ASP A 345 23.13 -3.27 -18.37
C ASP A 345 22.75 -4.17 -19.55
N GLN A 346 22.47 -5.45 -19.31
CA GLN A 346 22.03 -6.41 -20.33
C GLN A 346 20.51 -6.53 -20.46
N LEU A 347 19.74 -5.76 -19.68
CA LEU A 347 18.28 -5.86 -19.65
C LEU A 347 17.62 -5.53 -21.00
N GLY A 348 18.26 -4.68 -21.81
CA GLY A 348 17.81 -4.39 -23.17
C GLY A 348 17.82 -5.63 -24.06
N GLY A 349 18.94 -6.36 -24.10
CA GLY A 349 19.07 -7.61 -24.87
C GLY A 349 18.14 -8.71 -24.35
N PHE A 350 18.04 -8.83 -23.01
CA PHE A 350 17.08 -9.72 -22.34
C PHE A 350 15.65 -9.51 -22.83
N LEU A 351 15.18 -8.25 -22.93
CA LEU A 351 13.82 -7.95 -23.36
C LEU A 351 13.58 -8.29 -24.83
N LEU A 352 14.56 -8.01 -25.71
CA LEU A 352 14.48 -8.38 -27.13
C LEU A 352 14.39 -9.90 -27.30
N GLU A 353 15.23 -10.64 -26.58
CA GLU A 353 15.26 -12.10 -26.69
C GLU A 353 13.98 -12.72 -26.12
N MET A 354 13.50 -12.22 -24.98
CA MET A 354 12.21 -12.65 -24.41
C MET A 354 11.06 -12.41 -25.39
N ARG A 355 11.03 -11.24 -26.06
CA ARG A 355 10.03 -10.95 -27.10
C ARG A 355 10.13 -11.93 -28.28
N ALA A 356 11.34 -12.23 -28.74
CA ALA A 356 11.56 -13.19 -29.83
C ALA A 356 11.07 -14.61 -29.46
N LYS A 357 11.28 -15.04 -28.21
CA LYS A 357 10.80 -16.34 -27.71
C LYS A 357 9.28 -16.39 -27.49
N MET A 358 8.66 -15.24 -27.24
CA MET A 358 7.21 -15.09 -27.07
C MET A 358 6.44 -15.09 -28.39
N GLY A 359 7.05 -14.57 -29.45
CA GLY A 359 6.45 -14.54 -30.79
C GLY A 359 6.22 -15.92 -31.38
N GLU A 360 5.39 -15.98 -32.41
CA GLU A 360 5.34 -17.16 -33.28
C GLU A 360 6.55 -17.10 -34.23
N GLU A 361 7.29 -18.20 -34.37
CA GLU A 361 8.25 -18.31 -35.47
C GLU A 361 7.41 -18.22 -36.75
N GLU A 362 7.50 -17.10 -37.47
CA GLU A 362 7.05 -17.03 -38.85
C GLU A 362 7.85 -18.08 -39.63
N GLU A 363 7.19 -19.18 -39.98
CA GLU A 363 7.69 -20.18 -40.96
C GLU A 363 7.89 -19.56 -42.35
#